data_AF-A0A815N352-F1
#
_entry.id   AF-A0A815N352-F1
#
_cell.length_a   1.000
_cell.length_b   1.000
_cell.length_c   1.000
_cell.angle_alpha   90.00
_cell.angle_beta   90.00
_cell.angle_gamma   90.00
#
_symmetry.space_group_name_H-M   'P 1'
#
loop_
_entity.id
_entity.type
_entity.pdbx_description
1 polymer ?
#
loop_
_entity_poly.entity_id
_entity_poly.type
_entity_poly.pdbx_seq_one_letter_code
_entity_poly.pdbx_strand_id
1 'polypeptide(L)'
;EEFNRCIRSTPHGKVEQNLFDKVWPNLRVLARASSQDKYVLVRGIMASKINPTRGIVAITGCHNNDVPALKAADVGFSMSTQGIDAVKQASDIILLDDNFNSIFKAVIWSRSIYDPIAKIFQFKLIVNFVTLLCVFIGVCIVQESPLLSAEDLLIRKPNGRRRSLISSTIMKNIICHVLYQLTVIAFILFAGPKVFDIDDDRSIDSRFKPSKHFTMIFKVFVLMTLTK
;
A
#
# COMPACT_ATOMS: atom_id res chain seq x y z
N GLU A 1 33.30 -12.99 -14.69
CA GLU A 1 34.51 -12.17 -14.94
C GLU A 1 34.27 -11.08 -15.97
N GLU A 2 33.68 -11.39 -17.14
CA GLU A 2 33.39 -10.42 -18.19
C GLU A 2 32.55 -9.21 -17.74
N PHE A 3 31.44 -9.45 -17.02
CA PHE A 3 30.62 -8.38 -16.43
C PHE A 3 31.44 -7.39 -15.57
N ASN A 4 32.31 -7.91 -14.69
CA ASN A 4 33.15 -7.08 -13.83
C ASN A 4 34.21 -6.30 -14.60
N ARG A 5 34.67 -6.83 -15.75
CA ARG A 5 35.60 -6.12 -16.64
C ARG A 5 34.92 -4.97 -17.39
N CYS A 6 33.65 -5.13 -17.76
CA CYS A 6 32.91 -4.10 -18.49
C CYS A 6 32.48 -2.91 -17.62
N ILE A 7 32.37 -3.09 -16.30
CA ILE A 7 31.86 -2.06 -15.37
C ILE A 7 32.95 -1.41 -14.50
N ARG A 8 34.22 -1.78 -14.69
CA ARG A 8 35.37 -1.28 -13.93
C ARG A 8 36.49 -0.87 -14.89
N SER A 9 37.08 0.31 -14.68
CA SER A 9 38.25 0.77 -15.46
C SER A 9 39.51 -0.05 -15.20
N THR A 10 39.62 -0.66 -14.01
CA THR A 10 40.75 -1.51 -13.59
C THR A 10 40.19 -2.84 -13.05
N PRO A 11 40.84 -4.00 -13.24
CA PRO A 11 40.32 -5.30 -12.80
C PRO A 11 39.89 -5.37 -11.32
N HIS A 12 40.59 -4.62 -10.45
CA HIS A 12 40.29 -4.49 -9.01
C HIS A 12 39.78 -3.09 -8.62
N GLY A 13 39.35 -2.28 -9.58
CA GLY A 13 38.85 -0.93 -9.36
C GLY A 13 37.42 -0.89 -8.78
N LYS A 14 36.98 0.32 -8.40
CA LYS A 14 35.58 0.56 -8.02
C LYS A 14 34.66 0.42 -9.25
N VAL A 15 33.39 0.10 -9.00
CA VAL A 15 32.36 0.05 -10.05
C VAL A 15 32.08 1.47 -10.52
N GLU A 16 32.16 1.70 -11.82
CA GLU A 16 31.85 2.99 -12.44
C GLU A 16 30.45 2.97 -13.03
N GLN A 17 29.60 3.89 -12.56
CA GLN A 17 28.20 3.95 -13.00
C GLN A 17 28.08 4.22 -14.50
N ASN A 18 28.95 5.08 -15.06
CA ASN A 18 28.92 5.41 -16.49
C ASN A 18 29.17 4.19 -17.40
N LEU A 19 30.02 3.26 -16.95
CA LEU A 19 30.29 2.02 -17.67
C LEU A 19 29.16 1.01 -17.47
N PHE A 20 28.67 0.91 -16.24
CA PHE A 20 27.51 0.08 -15.90
C PHE A 20 26.29 0.45 -16.77
N ASP A 21 26.02 1.76 -16.91
CA ASP A 21 24.91 2.31 -17.70
C ASP A 21 24.97 1.96 -19.19
N LYS A 22 26.15 1.65 -19.73
CA LYS A 22 26.29 1.16 -21.11
C LYS A 22 25.93 -0.32 -21.26
N VAL A 23 26.08 -1.09 -20.18
CA VAL A 23 25.98 -2.56 -20.21
C VAL A 23 24.60 -3.04 -19.78
N TRP A 24 24.09 -2.54 -18.66
CA TRP A 24 22.87 -3.10 -18.05
C TRP A 24 21.61 -3.04 -18.93
N PRO A 25 21.37 -2.04 -19.81
CA PRO A 25 20.17 -2.02 -20.65
C PRO A 25 20.07 -3.19 -21.62
N ASN A 26 21.22 -3.73 -22.05
CA ASN A 26 21.32 -4.86 -22.96
C ASN A 26 21.53 -6.20 -22.23
N LEU A 27 21.86 -6.15 -20.93
CA LEU A 27 22.05 -7.35 -20.13
C LEU A 27 20.70 -8.04 -19.87
N ARG A 28 20.57 -9.27 -20.36
CA ARG A 28 19.40 -10.14 -20.13
C ARG A 28 19.74 -11.38 -19.31
N VAL A 29 20.94 -11.91 -19.51
CA VAL A 29 21.43 -13.11 -18.85
C VAL A 29 22.79 -12.81 -18.23
N LEU A 30 22.90 -13.02 -16.92
CA LEU A 30 24.16 -13.00 -16.19
C LEU A 30 24.43 -14.41 -15.65
N ALA A 31 25.20 -15.19 -16.40
CA ALA A 31 25.56 -16.55 -16.02
C ALA A 31 26.79 -16.56 -15.08
N ARG A 32 26.89 -17.60 -14.23
CA ARG A 32 27.99 -17.81 -13.28
C ARG A 32 28.26 -16.58 -12.38
N ALA A 33 27.19 -15.89 -11.97
CA ALA A 33 27.26 -14.72 -11.11
C ALA A 33 27.62 -15.10 -9.67
N SER A 34 28.60 -14.39 -9.09
CA SER A 34 28.87 -14.46 -7.65
C SER A 34 27.81 -13.68 -6.85
N SER A 35 27.76 -13.90 -5.53
CA SER A 35 26.90 -13.11 -4.62
C SER A 35 27.11 -11.60 -4.79
N GLN A 36 28.38 -11.18 -4.88
CA GLN A 36 28.74 -9.79 -5.06
C GLN A 36 28.28 -9.22 -6.41
N ASP A 37 28.32 -10.02 -7.48
CA ASP A 37 27.87 -9.58 -8.80
C ASP A 37 26.37 -9.29 -8.81
N LYS A 38 25.57 -10.13 -8.14
CA LYS A 38 24.12 -9.91 -7.98
C LYS A 38 23.84 -8.64 -7.18
N TYR A 39 24.57 -8.43 -6.09
CA TYR A 39 24.45 -7.21 -5.28
C TYR A 39 24.81 -5.94 -6.07
N VAL A 40 25.93 -5.97 -6.80
CA VAL A 40 26.38 -4.86 -7.65
C VAL A 40 25.37 -4.58 -8.77
N LEU A 41 24.80 -5.62 -9.38
CA LEU A 41 23.78 -5.47 -10.42
C LEU A 41 22.54 -4.75 -9.89
N VAL A 42 22.01 -5.19 -8.74
CA VAL A 42 20.84 -4.57 -8.11
C VAL A 42 21.12 -3.10 -7.78
N ARG A 43 22.23 -2.83 -7.08
CA ARG A 43 22.61 -1.46 -6.70
C ARG A 43 22.87 -0.56 -7.91
N GLY A 44 23.51 -1.10 -8.95
CA GLY A 44 23.79 -0.37 -10.19
C GLY A 44 22.52 0.00 -10.96
N ILE A 45 21.53 -0.90 -11.05
CA ILE A 45 20.24 -0.62 -11.70
C ILE A 45 19.48 0.45 -10.91
N MET A 46 19.47 0.37 -9.58
CA MET A 46 18.78 1.35 -8.72
C MET A 46 19.46 2.72 -8.73
N ALA A 47 20.76 2.80 -8.99
CA ALA A 47 21.53 4.04 -9.11
C ALA A 47 21.54 4.62 -10.54
N SER A 48 21.16 3.82 -11.54
CA SER A 48 21.13 4.22 -12.94
C SER A 48 20.15 5.37 -13.16
N LYS A 49 20.59 6.35 -13.97
CA LYS A 49 19.81 7.55 -14.35
C LYS A 49 19.45 7.58 -15.83
N ILE A 50 19.57 6.46 -16.53
CA ILE A 50 19.21 6.37 -17.95
C ILE A 50 17.72 6.65 -18.15
N ASN A 51 16.88 6.13 -17.26
CA ASN A 51 15.47 6.44 -17.25
C ASN A 51 15.21 7.69 -16.39
N PRO A 52 14.23 8.53 -16.77
CA PRO A 52 13.88 9.72 -15.99
C PRO A 52 13.37 9.37 -14.57
N THR A 53 12.85 8.15 -14.42
CA THR A 53 12.44 7.58 -13.14
C THR A 53 13.45 6.54 -12.67
N ARG A 54 13.74 6.54 -11.36
CA ARG A 54 14.53 5.47 -10.72
C ARG A 54 13.95 4.09 -11.06
N GLY A 55 14.82 3.18 -11.48
CA GLY A 55 14.45 1.77 -11.69
C GLY A 55 14.09 1.11 -10.36
N ILE A 56 12.92 0.46 -10.30
CA ILE A 56 12.50 -0.36 -9.17
C ILE A 56 12.93 -1.80 -9.47
N VAL A 57 13.70 -2.40 -8.56
CA VAL A 57 14.27 -3.74 -8.77
C VAL A 57 13.63 -4.74 -7.84
N ALA A 58 13.05 -5.79 -8.44
CA ALA A 58 12.64 -6.99 -7.73
C ALA A 58 13.64 -8.12 -8.00
N ILE A 59 14.04 -8.85 -6.96
CA ILE A 59 14.92 -10.01 -7.08
C ILE A 59 14.28 -11.23 -6.45
N THR A 60 14.49 -12.40 -7.05
CA THR A 60 14.15 -13.68 -6.45
C THR A 60 15.42 -14.44 -6.09
N GLY A 61 15.42 -15.09 -4.93
CA GLY A 61 16.55 -15.89 -4.47
C GLY A 61 16.08 -17.12 -3.69
N CYS A 62 16.96 -18.11 -3.62
CA CYS A 62 16.73 -19.34 -2.85
C CYS A 62 17.95 -19.75 -2.02
N HIS A 63 19.14 -19.23 -2.36
CA HIS A 63 20.40 -19.58 -1.69
C HIS A 63 20.87 -18.47 -0.74
N ASN A 64 21.67 -18.82 0.27
CA ASN A 64 22.23 -17.86 1.23
C ASN A 64 23.01 -16.71 0.54
N ASN A 65 23.66 -17.02 -0.57
CA ASN A 65 24.41 -16.05 -1.39
C ASN A 65 23.52 -14.95 -2.01
N ASP A 66 22.20 -15.13 -2.05
CA ASP A 66 21.26 -14.16 -2.59
C ASP A 66 20.82 -13.13 -1.54
N VAL A 67 21.02 -13.41 -0.24
CA VAL A 67 20.57 -12.57 0.88
C VAL A 67 21.03 -11.11 0.78
N PRO A 68 22.31 -10.80 0.48
CA PRO A 68 22.74 -9.41 0.37
C PRO A 68 22.04 -8.65 -0.76
N ALA A 69 21.78 -9.33 -1.88
CA ALA A 69 21.10 -8.74 -3.03
C ALA A 69 19.60 -8.59 -2.79
N LEU A 70 18.96 -9.57 -2.13
CA LEU A 70 17.57 -9.53 -1.68
C LEU A 70 17.31 -8.32 -0.77
N LYS A 71 18.15 -8.12 0.25
CA LYS A 71 18.03 -6.98 1.16
C LYS A 71 18.32 -5.63 0.52
N ALA A 72 19.07 -5.62 -0.59
CA ALA A 72 19.39 -4.40 -1.32
C ALA A 72 18.32 -4.00 -2.33
N ALA A 73 17.51 -4.95 -2.80
CA ALA A 73 16.44 -4.73 -3.77
C ALA A 73 15.26 -3.98 -3.14
N ASP A 74 14.40 -3.39 -3.97
CA ASP A 74 13.16 -2.75 -3.50
C ASP A 74 12.13 -3.79 -3.03
N VAL A 75 12.12 -4.96 -3.68
CA VAL A 75 11.25 -6.09 -3.32
C VAL A 75 12.00 -7.41 -3.49
N GLY A 76 12.12 -8.18 -2.41
CA GLY A 76 12.69 -9.52 -2.42
C GLY A 76 11.65 -10.63 -2.43
N PHE A 77 11.79 -11.59 -3.34
CA PHE A 77 10.96 -12.80 -3.43
C PHE A 77 11.75 -14.05 -3.02
N SER A 78 11.16 -14.90 -2.18
CA SER A 78 11.70 -16.22 -1.86
C SER A 78 10.72 -17.34 -2.24
N MET A 79 11.25 -18.54 -2.44
CA MET A 79 10.47 -19.76 -2.65
C MET A 79 10.29 -20.49 -1.31
N SER A 80 9.09 -21.03 -1.05
CA SER A 80 8.74 -21.71 0.20
C SER A 80 9.39 -23.09 0.34
N THR A 81 9.40 -23.91 -0.71
CA THR A 81 9.96 -25.27 -0.62
C THR A 81 11.45 -25.25 -0.96
N GLN A 82 11.84 -24.49 -1.99
CA GLN A 82 13.22 -24.43 -2.45
C GLN A 82 14.11 -23.44 -1.68
N GLY A 83 13.54 -22.45 -0.99
CA GLY A 83 14.28 -21.44 -0.27
C GLY A 83 14.72 -21.90 1.12
N ILE A 84 15.98 -21.61 1.47
CA ILE A 84 16.46 -21.78 2.85
C ILE A 84 15.87 -20.70 3.78
N ASP A 85 15.81 -20.98 5.08
CA ASP A 85 15.20 -20.07 6.06
C ASP A 85 15.87 -18.69 6.13
N ALA A 86 17.19 -18.64 5.93
CA ALA A 86 17.93 -17.38 5.88
C ALA A 86 17.45 -16.46 4.74
N VAL A 87 17.02 -17.04 3.61
CA VAL A 87 16.49 -16.30 2.46
C VAL A 87 15.05 -15.89 2.69
N LYS A 88 14.23 -16.76 3.26
CA LYS A 88 12.84 -16.45 3.65
C LYS A 88 12.76 -15.30 4.64
N GLN A 89 13.68 -15.26 5.61
CA GLN A 89 13.79 -14.15 6.57
C GLN A 89 14.29 -12.84 5.94
N ALA A 90 15.01 -12.93 4.83
CA ALA A 90 15.53 -11.77 4.11
C ALA A 90 14.59 -11.26 3.01
N SER A 91 13.58 -12.03 2.62
CA SER A 91 12.60 -11.68 1.58
C SER A 91 11.38 -10.96 2.13
N ASP A 92 10.82 -10.04 1.34
CA ASP A 92 9.58 -9.34 1.68
C ASP A 92 8.34 -10.21 1.38
N ILE A 93 8.43 -11.07 0.36
CA ILE A 93 7.33 -11.92 -0.10
C ILE A 93 7.83 -13.36 -0.28
N ILE A 94 7.11 -14.31 0.32
CA ILE A 94 7.38 -15.75 0.19
C ILE A 94 6.32 -16.36 -0.73
N LEU A 95 6.75 -16.98 -1.83
CA LEU A 95 5.89 -17.73 -2.74
C LEU A 95 5.65 -19.12 -2.17
N LEU A 96 4.40 -19.42 -1.82
CA LEU A 96 4.03 -20.70 -1.19
C LEU A 96 3.93 -21.85 -2.19
N ASP A 97 3.69 -21.54 -3.46
CA ASP A 97 3.48 -22.48 -4.55
C ASP A 97 4.73 -22.69 -5.42
N ASP A 98 5.83 -22.02 -5.09
CA ASP A 98 7.10 -22.01 -5.84
C ASP A 98 6.95 -21.73 -7.35
N ASN A 99 5.91 -21.00 -7.74
CA ASN A 99 5.58 -20.74 -9.14
C ASN A 99 5.84 -19.28 -9.54
N PHE A 100 6.63 -19.08 -10.60
CA PHE A 100 6.88 -17.75 -11.17
C PHE A 100 5.62 -17.01 -11.63
N ASN A 101 4.56 -17.73 -12.01
CA ASN A 101 3.28 -17.13 -12.39
C ASN A 101 2.64 -16.35 -11.22
N SER A 102 2.95 -16.73 -9.98
CA SER A 102 2.44 -16.03 -8.80
C SER A 102 3.11 -14.68 -8.58
N ILE A 103 4.34 -14.48 -9.07
CA ILE A 103 4.99 -13.15 -9.14
C ILE A 103 4.22 -12.25 -10.09
N PHE A 104 3.84 -12.76 -11.28
CA PHE A 104 3.08 -11.98 -12.25
C PHE A 104 1.71 -11.56 -11.70
N LYS A 105 1.00 -12.48 -11.03
CA LYS A 105 -0.26 -12.17 -10.34
C LYS A 105 -0.07 -11.11 -9.24
N ALA A 106 0.98 -11.20 -8.44
CA ALA A 106 1.30 -10.21 -7.41
C ALA A 106 1.52 -8.81 -8.02
N VAL A 107 2.19 -8.72 -9.17
CA VAL A 107 2.42 -7.45 -9.88
C VAL A 107 1.13 -6.86 -10.45
N ILE A 108 0.23 -7.69 -11.01
CA ILE A 108 -1.08 -7.20 -11.46
C ILE A 108 -1.88 -6.67 -10.28
N TRP A 109 -1.90 -7.43 -9.19
CA TRP A 109 -2.65 -7.06 -7.99
C TRP A 109 -2.13 -5.76 -7.36
N SER A 110 -0.80 -5.59 -7.29
CA SER A 110 -0.20 -4.36 -6.76
C SER A 110 -0.58 -3.12 -7.58
N ARG A 111 -0.65 -3.24 -8.92
CA ARG A 111 -1.10 -2.15 -9.79
C ARG A 111 -2.57 -1.82 -9.60
N SER A 112 -3.42 -2.84 -9.40
CA SER A 112 -4.86 -2.65 -9.21
C SER A 112 -5.24 -1.91 -7.92
N ILE A 113 -4.34 -1.88 -6.93
CA ILE A 113 -4.60 -1.29 -5.61
C ILE A 113 -4.28 0.21 -5.57
N TYR A 114 -3.45 0.70 -6.49
CA TYR A 114 -3.00 2.09 -6.46
C TYR A 114 -4.16 3.09 -6.58
N ASP A 115 -5.06 2.90 -7.56
CA ASP A 115 -6.15 3.84 -7.80
C ASP A 115 -7.13 3.93 -6.62
N PRO A 116 -7.59 2.81 -6.01
CA PRO A 116 -8.39 2.86 -4.80
C PRO A 116 -7.70 3.58 -3.63
N ILE A 117 -6.41 3.30 -3.37
CA ILE A 117 -5.68 3.92 -2.26
C ILE A 117 -5.55 5.44 -2.47
N ALA A 118 -5.20 5.87 -3.69
CA ALA A 118 -5.09 7.29 -4.01
C ALA A 118 -6.42 8.02 -3.80
N LYS A 119 -7.54 7.41 -4.22
CA LYS A 119 -8.89 7.97 -4.01
C LYS A 119 -9.27 8.05 -2.54
N ILE A 120 -8.90 7.05 -1.72
CA ILE A 120 -9.12 7.09 -0.27
C ILE A 120 -8.30 8.23 0.35
N PHE A 121 -7.05 8.41 -0.07
CA PHE A 121 -6.20 9.48 0.44
C PHE A 121 -6.73 10.87 0.06
N GLN A 122 -7.08 11.07 -1.21
CA GLN A 122 -7.68 12.31 -1.70
C GLN A 122 -8.95 12.67 -0.94
N PHE A 123 -9.84 11.70 -0.74
CA PHE A 123 -11.08 11.88 0.01
C PHE A 123 -10.82 12.28 1.47
N LYS A 124 -9.93 11.56 2.17
CA LYS A 124 -9.59 11.86 3.56
C LYS A 124 -8.93 13.23 3.73
N LEU A 125 -8.11 13.64 2.76
CA LEU A 125 -7.45 14.96 2.78
C LEU A 125 -8.48 16.08 2.61
N ILE A 126 -9.43 15.95 1.67
CA ILE A 126 -10.49 16.94 1.46
C ILE A 126 -11.38 17.06 2.70
N VAL A 127 -11.81 15.93 3.28
CA VAL A 127 -12.65 15.94 4.49
C VAL A 127 -11.93 16.61 5.67
N ASN A 128 -10.65 16.29 5.88
CA ASN A 128 -9.86 16.94 6.94
C ASN A 128 -9.68 18.44 6.69
N PHE A 129 -9.47 18.86 5.45
CA PHE A 129 -9.32 20.27 5.08
C PHE A 129 -10.62 21.06 5.30
N VAL A 130 -11.76 20.51 4.86
CA VAL A 130 -13.08 21.13 5.08
C VAL A 130 -13.41 21.21 6.57
N THR A 131 -13.09 20.16 7.34
CA THR A 131 -13.29 20.15 8.79
C THR A 131 -12.48 21.26 9.47
N LEU A 132 -11.22 21.43 9.06
CA LEU A 132 -10.35 22.49 9.60
C LEU A 132 -10.92 23.88 9.30
N LEU A 133 -11.38 24.13 8.07
CA LEU A 133 -11.99 25.40 7.69
C LEU A 133 -13.29 25.68 8.44
N CYS A 134 -14.17 24.67 8.60
CA CYS A 134 -15.40 24.81 9.39
C CYS A 134 -15.10 25.14 10.85
N VAL A 135 -14.11 24.50 11.47
CA VAL A 135 -13.69 24.81 12.83
C VAL A 135 -13.13 26.23 12.91
N PHE A 136 -12.29 26.64 11.95
CA PHE A 136 -11.71 27.99 11.91
C PHE A 136 -12.79 29.07 11.77
N ILE A 137 -13.71 28.92 10.83
CA ILE A 137 -14.85 29.84 10.62
C ILE A 137 -15.77 29.83 11.85
N GLY A 138 -16.01 28.65 12.43
CA GLY A 138 -16.76 28.49 13.67
C GLY A 138 -16.17 29.32 14.80
N VAL A 139 -14.85 29.27 15.01
CA VAL A 139 -14.13 30.09 16.01
C VAL A 139 -14.16 31.59 15.68
N CYS A 140 -14.15 31.97 14.40
CA CYS A 140 -14.22 33.38 14.00
C CYS A 140 -15.62 34.00 14.18
N ILE A 141 -16.69 33.23 13.93
CA ILE A 141 -18.09 33.71 14.01
C ILE A 141 -18.62 33.57 15.44
N VAL A 142 -18.40 32.41 16.04
CA VAL A 142 -18.71 32.12 17.43
C VAL A 142 -17.39 32.31 18.17
N GLN A 143 -17.18 33.45 18.82
CA GLN A 143 -16.01 33.63 19.70
C GLN A 143 -15.93 32.58 20.82
N GLU A 144 -16.93 31.69 20.93
CA GLU A 144 -16.87 30.42 21.63
C GLU A 144 -16.63 29.26 20.64
N SER A 145 -15.48 28.61 20.79
CA SER A 145 -15.12 27.42 20.02
C SER A 145 -16.13 26.27 20.28
N PRO A 146 -16.48 25.43 19.29
CA PRO A 146 -17.25 24.19 19.53
C PRO A 146 -16.42 23.08 20.21
N LEU A 147 -15.14 23.36 20.49
CA LEU A 147 -14.40 22.67 21.53
C LEU A 147 -14.99 23.16 22.85
N LEU A 148 -15.57 22.26 23.67
CA LEU A 148 -16.01 22.56 25.05
C LEU A 148 -15.32 23.82 25.59
N SER A 149 -16.09 24.88 25.83
CA SER A 149 -15.59 26.17 26.29
C SER A 149 -14.52 25.94 27.36
N ALA A 150 -13.38 26.62 27.27
CA ALA A 150 -12.22 26.34 28.15
C ALA A 150 -12.59 26.35 29.65
N GLU A 151 -13.63 27.09 30.01
CA GLU A 151 -14.27 27.12 31.33
C GLU A 151 -14.84 25.76 31.76
N ASP A 152 -15.53 25.03 30.87
CA ASP A 152 -16.02 23.67 31.12
C ASP A 152 -14.87 22.65 31.24
N LEU A 153 -13.75 22.87 30.54
CA LEU A 153 -12.56 22.04 30.67
C LEU A 153 -11.85 22.25 32.02
N LEU A 154 -11.93 23.46 32.60
CA LEU A 154 -11.35 23.80 33.90
C LEU A 154 -12.22 23.33 35.08
N ILE A 155 -13.55 23.34 34.92
CA ILE A 155 -14.50 22.81 35.93
C ILE A 155 -14.42 21.28 36.02
N ARG A 156 -14.00 20.62 34.93
CA ARG A 156 -13.89 19.17 34.87
C ARG A 156 -12.64 18.66 35.61
N LYS A 157 -12.83 17.66 36.49
CA LYS A 157 -11.74 16.99 37.22
C LYS A 157 -10.60 16.55 36.26
N PRO A 158 -9.32 16.81 36.60
CA PRO A 158 -8.18 16.53 35.73
C PRO A 158 -8.09 15.05 35.36
N ASN A 159 -7.70 14.77 34.13
CA ASN A 159 -7.59 13.40 33.62
C ASN A 159 -6.40 12.69 34.26
N GLY A 160 -6.64 11.61 34.99
CA GLY A 160 -5.58 10.79 35.58
C GLY A 160 -4.79 9.99 34.53
N ARG A 161 -3.49 9.75 34.77
CA ARG A 161 -2.56 9.02 33.87
C ARG A 161 -3.03 7.64 33.38
N ARG A 162 -4.04 7.03 34.01
CA ARG A 162 -4.59 5.71 33.65
C ARG A 162 -6.01 5.75 33.09
N ARG A 163 -6.58 6.92 32.76
CA ARG A 163 -7.91 6.95 32.11
C ARG A 163 -7.80 6.46 30.67
N SER A 164 -8.72 5.57 30.30
CA SER A 164 -8.89 5.13 28.92
C SER A 164 -9.16 6.32 28.01
N LEU A 165 -8.38 6.45 26.94
CA LEU A 165 -8.56 7.44 25.87
C LEU A 165 -9.92 7.27 25.17
N ILE A 166 -10.51 6.08 25.24
CA ILE A 166 -11.84 5.76 24.71
C ILE A 166 -12.82 5.70 25.88
N SER A 167 -13.64 6.74 26.01
CA SER A 167 -14.75 6.82 26.98
C SER A 167 -15.90 5.91 26.56
N SER A 168 -16.68 5.39 27.51
CA SER A 168 -17.88 4.58 27.24
C SER A 168 -18.90 5.31 26.36
N THR A 169 -18.95 6.65 26.40
CA THR A 169 -19.80 7.46 25.51
C THR A 169 -19.28 7.45 24.06
N ILE A 170 -17.96 7.55 23.86
CA ILE A 170 -17.33 7.46 22.53
C ILE A 170 -17.51 6.04 21.97
N MET A 171 -17.34 5.02 22.82
CA MET A 171 -17.54 3.62 22.45
C MET A 171 -18.98 3.32 22.02
N LYS A 172 -19.98 3.83 22.75
CA LYS A 172 -21.40 3.71 22.37
C LYS A 172 -21.68 4.38 21.02
N ASN A 173 -21.15 5.57 20.79
CA ASN A 173 -21.35 6.28 19.53
C ASN A 173 -20.69 5.55 18.35
N ILE A 174 -19.49 4.99 18.55
CA ILE A 174 -18.81 4.16 17.54
C ILE A 174 -19.65 2.90 17.24
N ILE A 175 -20.13 2.21 18.28
CA ILE A 175 -20.95 0.99 18.12
C ILE A 175 -22.24 1.30 17.38
N CYS A 176 -22.95 2.38 17.74
CA CYS A 176 -24.17 2.79 17.04
C CYS A 176 -23.92 3.14 15.57
N HIS A 177 -22.82 3.84 15.27
CA HIS A 177 -22.46 4.19 13.90
C HIS A 177 -22.11 2.95 13.06
N VAL A 178 -21.35 2.01 13.64
CA VAL A 178 -21.00 0.73 13.00
C VAL A 178 -22.26 -0.09 12.74
N LEU A 179 -23.17 -0.20 13.71
CA LEU A 179 -24.43 -0.92 13.55
C LEU A 179 -25.34 -0.28 12.49
N TYR A 180 -25.43 1.04 12.46
CA TYR A 180 -26.19 1.78 11.45
C TYR A 180 -25.63 1.54 10.04
N GLN A 181 -24.32 1.71 9.86
CA GLN A 181 -23.65 1.45 8.58
C GLN A 181 -23.82 0.00 8.12
N LEU A 182 -23.65 -0.97 9.02
CA LEU A 182 -23.81 -2.39 8.70
C LEU A 182 -25.25 -2.72 8.30
N THR A 183 -26.24 -2.16 9.00
CA THR A 183 -27.67 -2.39 8.71
C THR A 183 -28.07 -1.83 7.34
N VAL A 184 -27.64 -0.62 7.00
CA VAL A 184 -27.95 0.01 5.71
C VAL A 184 -27.26 -0.70 4.56
N ILE A 185 -25.98 -1.08 4.72
CA ILE A 185 -25.24 -1.82 3.69
C ILE A 185 -25.87 -3.20 3.47
N ALA A 186 -26.22 -3.92 4.55
CA ALA A 186 -26.90 -5.21 4.44
C ALA A 186 -28.27 -5.06 3.75
N PHE A 187 -29.05 -4.03 4.09
CA PHE A 187 -30.32 -3.76 3.42
C PHE A 187 -30.15 -3.53 1.92
N ILE A 188 -29.19 -2.70 1.50
CA ILE A 188 -28.93 -2.43 0.07
C ILE A 188 -28.34 -3.68 -0.62
N LEU A 189 -27.54 -4.48 0.07
CA LEU A 189 -26.96 -5.70 -0.47
C LEU A 189 -28.02 -6.78 -0.73
N PHE A 190 -28.97 -6.98 0.19
CA PHE A 190 -29.94 -8.07 0.10
C PHE A 190 -31.27 -7.66 -0.54
N ALA A 191 -31.77 -6.46 -0.22
CA ALA A 191 -33.04 -5.94 -0.71
C ALA A 191 -32.87 -4.90 -1.84
N GLY A 192 -31.67 -4.35 -2.04
CA GLY A 192 -31.43 -3.31 -3.06
C GLY A 192 -31.83 -3.69 -4.49
N PRO A 193 -31.57 -4.92 -4.99
CA PRO A 193 -32.00 -5.31 -6.34
C PRO A 193 -33.52 -5.29 -6.50
N LYS A 194 -34.26 -5.64 -5.43
CA LYS A 194 -35.73 -5.69 -5.43
C LYS A 194 -36.38 -4.32 -5.19
N VAL A 195 -35.73 -3.45 -4.44
CA VAL A 195 -36.27 -2.13 -4.04
C VAL A 195 -35.96 -1.05 -5.09
N PHE A 196 -34.82 -1.14 -5.76
CA PHE A 196 -34.35 -0.12 -6.71
C PHE A 196 -34.40 -0.57 -8.18
N ASP A 197 -34.94 -1.76 -8.47
CA ASP A 197 -35.05 -2.34 -9.82
C ASP A 197 -33.69 -2.35 -10.56
N ILE A 198 -32.64 -2.80 -9.84
CA ILE A 198 -31.28 -2.86 -10.35
C ILE A 198 -30.92 -4.34 -10.55
N ASP A 199 -30.33 -4.65 -11.70
CA ASP A 199 -29.86 -6.00 -12.04
C ASP A 199 -29.00 -6.59 -10.92
N ASP A 200 -29.40 -7.78 -10.46
CA ASP A 200 -28.76 -8.49 -9.36
C ASP A 200 -27.50 -9.23 -9.83
N ASP A 201 -26.40 -8.51 -9.98
CA ASP A 201 -25.10 -9.04 -10.43
C ASP A 201 -24.39 -9.96 -9.39
N ARG A 202 -25.12 -10.49 -8.39
CA ARG A 202 -24.58 -11.42 -7.39
C ARG A 202 -24.33 -12.83 -7.96
N SER A 203 -25.07 -13.23 -8.99
CA SER A 203 -24.93 -14.54 -9.63
C SER A 203 -24.19 -14.45 -10.96
N ILE A 204 -22.90 -14.77 -10.92
CA ILE A 204 -22.15 -15.47 -11.97
C ILE A 204 -21.81 -14.65 -13.26
N ASP A 205 -20.50 -14.40 -13.39
CA ASP A 205 -19.74 -14.12 -14.63
C ASP A 205 -19.62 -12.68 -15.19
N SER A 206 -19.39 -11.70 -14.32
CA SER A 206 -19.06 -10.31 -14.74
C SER A 206 -17.65 -9.87 -14.33
N ARG A 207 -16.61 -10.66 -14.65
CA ARG A 207 -15.20 -10.28 -14.42
C ARG A 207 -14.76 -8.96 -15.10
N PHE A 208 -15.59 -8.37 -15.96
CA PHE A 208 -15.22 -7.21 -16.80
C PHE A 208 -16.30 -6.10 -16.94
N LYS A 209 -17.38 -6.11 -16.15
CA LYS A 209 -18.36 -4.99 -16.15
C LYS A 209 -18.53 -4.42 -14.74
N PRO A 210 -18.38 -3.09 -14.55
CA PRO A 210 -18.67 -2.48 -13.25
C PRO A 210 -20.17 -2.61 -12.95
N SER A 211 -20.54 -3.41 -11.95
CA SER A 211 -21.94 -3.55 -11.60
C SER A 211 -22.47 -2.25 -10.98
N LYS A 212 -23.66 -1.85 -11.42
CA LYS A 212 -24.35 -0.66 -10.90
C LYS A 212 -24.67 -0.84 -9.42
N HIS A 213 -24.99 -2.07 -9.00
CA HIS A 213 -25.31 -2.45 -7.62
C HIS A 213 -24.11 -2.27 -6.67
N PHE A 214 -22.91 -2.79 -6.99
CA PHE A 214 -21.72 -2.59 -6.15
C PHE A 214 -21.25 -1.12 -6.16
N THR A 215 -21.43 -0.41 -7.28
CA THR A 215 -21.14 1.04 -7.35
C THR A 215 -22.07 1.85 -6.45
N MET A 216 -23.36 1.47 -6.37
CA MET A 216 -24.32 2.11 -5.48
C MET A 216 -23.97 1.87 -4.01
N ILE A 217 -23.63 0.63 -3.62
CA ILE A 217 -23.18 0.30 -2.26
C ILE A 217 -21.95 1.13 -1.90
N PHE A 218 -20.97 1.23 -2.80
CA PHE A 218 -19.76 2.04 -2.58
C PHE A 218 -20.10 3.53 -2.40
N LYS A 219 -20.95 4.10 -3.26
CA LYS A 219 -21.36 5.51 -3.17
C LYS A 219 -22.12 5.80 -1.87
N VAL A 220 -23.03 4.92 -1.46
CA VAL A 220 -23.79 5.08 -0.21
C VAL A 220 -22.86 4.94 0.99
N PHE A 221 -21.95 3.96 1.01
CA PHE A 221 -20.95 3.82 2.08
C PHE A 221 -20.07 5.07 2.22
N VAL A 222 -19.63 5.63 1.10
CA VAL A 222 -18.83 6.87 1.06
C VAL A 222 -19.66 8.06 1.59
N LEU A 223 -20.92 8.18 1.18
CA LEU A 223 -21.82 9.23 1.66
C LEU A 223 -22.10 9.11 3.17
N MET A 224 -22.36 7.90 3.67
CA MET A 224 -22.57 7.63 5.10
C MET A 224 -21.33 7.92 5.95
N THR A 225 -20.14 7.89 5.35
CA THR A 225 -18.89 8.25 6.04
C THR A 225 -18.62 9.76 6.00
N LEU A 226 -19.26 10.47 5.06
CA LEU A 226 -19.21 11.93 4.91
C LEU A 226 -20.15 12.67 5.84
N THR A 227 -21.35 12.14 6.07
CA THR A 227 -22.34 12.72 6.98
C THR A 227 -22.01 12.35 8.41
N LYS A 228 -21.06 13.07 9.03
CA LYS A 228 -20.93 13.16 10.48
C LYS A 228 -21.86 14.22 11.03
#